data_AF-A0A410FVA2-F1
#
_entry.id   AF-A0A410FVA2-F1
#
_cell.length_a   1.000
_cell.length_b   1.000
_cell.length_c   1.000
_cell.angle_alpha   90.00
_cell.angle_beta   90.00
_cell.angle_gamma   90.00
#
_symmetry.space_group_name_H-M   'P 1'
#
loop_
_entity.id
_entity.type
_entity.pdbx_description
1 polymer ?
#
loop_
_entity_poly.entity_id
_entity_poly.type
_entity_poly.pdbx_seq_one_letter_code
_entity_poly.pdbx_strand_id
1 'polypeptide(L)'
;MGTMRECYDPQRSERTGGNPMTKSVAEMLRDVPLFSSFTDKHLQAVAKTAKETEFEAGKPIVKEGDRSKVGFFLILEGQVEVRKGGKVLSRLGSGQFFGEMAVLDGQPRSADVVAVAPTKCLVLASWDIKALITTYPDIALEIIGELTRRLRQTSMALSE
;
A
#
# COMPACT_ATOMS: atom_id res chain seq x y z
N MET A 1 -22.14 13.35 7.85
CA MET A 1 -21.56 14.05 6.67
C MET A 1 -20.09 14.34 6.95
N GLY A 2 -19.21 13.38 6.67
CA GLY A 2 -17.74 13.58 6.77
C GLY A 2 -17.24 14.21 5.49
N THR A 3 -16.59 15.37 5.61
CA THR A 3 -16.11 16.18 4.48
C THR A 3 -14.96 15.49 3.76
N MET A 4 -14.78 15.82 2.49
CA MET A 4 -13.81 15.27 1.53
C MET A 4 -12.32 15.57 1.88
N ARG A 5 -12.00 15.87 3.15
CA ARG A 5 -10.74 16.48 3.63
C ARG A 5 -9.88 15.61 4.57
N GLU A 6 -10.26 14.35 4.82
CA GLU A 6 -9.57 13.51 5.83
C GLU A 6 -8.75 12.34 5.27
N CYS A 7 -8.68 12.15 3.95
CA CYS A 7 -7.86 11.09 3.34
C CYS A 7 -6.42 11.57 3.10
N TYR A 8 -5.50 10.63 2.91
CA TYR A 8 -4.08 10.95 2.67
C TYR A 8 -3.89 11.94 1.51
N ASP A 9 -3.29 13.09 1.81
CA ASP A 9 -2.89 14.11 0.83
C ASP A 9 -1.36 14.12 0.70
N PRO A 10 -0.80 13.75 -0.47
CA PRO A 10 0.64 13.68 -0.69
C PRO A 10 1.34 15.04 -0.64
N GLN A 11 0.59 16.15 -0.73
CA GLN A 11 1.11 17.52 -0.63
C GLN A 11 1.26 18.01 0.81
N ARG A 12 0.72 17.28 1.80
CA ARG A 12 0.63 17.72 3.20
C ARG A 12 1.46 16.92 4.20
N SER A 13 2.18 15.86 3.79
CA SER A 13 2.99 15.05 4.72
C SER A 13 4.37 15.69 4.96
N GLU A 14 4.63 16.11 6.20
CA GLU A 14 5.94 16.59 6.65
C GLU A 14 6.96 15.44 6.70
N ARG A 15 8.23 15.75 6.43
CA ARG A 15 9.33 14.79 6.51
C ARG A 15 9.67 14.53 7.98
N THR A 16 9.43 13.34 8.50
CA THR A 16 9.97 12.93 9.79
C THR A 16 11.44 12.52 9.61
N GLY A 17 12.34 13.24 10.28
CA GLY A 17 13.78 12.96 10.28
C GLY A 17 14.11 11.63 10.98
N GLY A 18 15.02 10.86 10.40
CA GLY A 18 15.40 9.53 10.87
C GLY A 18 16.20 9.53 12.17
N ASN A 19 15.82 8.65 13.10
CA ASN A 19 16.54 8.33 14.33
C ASN A 19 17.63 7.26 14.03
N PRO A 20 18.89 7.39 14.47
CA PRO A 20 20.02 6.54 14.05
C PRO A 20 20.04 5.07 14.50
N MET A 21 18.93 4.48 14.97
CA MET A 21 18.87 3.07 15.45
C MET A 21 17.77 2.21 14.81
N THR A 22 17.14 2.67 13.73
CA THR A 22 16.11 1.92 12.99
C THR A 22 16.68 1.33 11.70
N LYS A 23 16.35 0.07 11.37
CA LYS A 23 16.63 -0.55 10.06
C LYS A 23 16.34 0.43 8.94
N SER A 24 17.20 0.50 7.93
CA SER A 24 16.93 1.35 6.76
C SER A 24 15.66 0.88 6.04
N VAL A 25 14.98 1.78 5.33
CA VAL A 25 13.80 1.42 4.53
C VAL A 25 14.10 0.24 3.59
N ALA A 26 15.27 0.23 2.94
CA ALA A 26 15.67 -0.87 2.08
C ALA A 26 15.84 -2.22 2.82
N GLU A 27 16.31 -2.20 4.06
CA GLU A 27 16.40 -3.41 4.90
C GLU A 27 15.02 -3.93 5.29
N MET A 28 14.07 -3.05 5.58
CA MET A 28 12.69 -3.43 5.85
C MET A 28 12.02 -4.03 4.61
N LEU A 29 12.28 -3.46 3.43
CA LEU A 29 11.73 -3.96 2.17
C LEU A 29 12.18 -5.39 1.85
N ARG A 30 13.37 -5.82 2.31
CA ARG A 30 13.87 -7.18 2.08
C ARG A 30 12.99 -8.26 2.72
N ASP A 31 12.33 -7.93 3.83
CA ASP A 31 11.47 -8.86 4.57
C ASP A 31 10.04 -8.92 3.98
N VAL A 32 9.76 -8.12 2.95
CA VAL A 32 8.44 -8.04 2.30
C VAL A 32 8.40 -9.02 1.12
N PRO A 33 7.46 -9.98 1.07
CA PRO A 33 7.39 -10.98 0.01
C PRO A 33 7.38 -10.39 -1.40
N LEU A 34 6.69 -9.27 -1.59
CA LEU A 34 6.63 -8.51 -2.85
C LEU A 34 8.02 -8.12 -3.41
N PHE A 35 9.01 -7.97 -2.53
CA PHE A 35 10.35 -7.53 -2.87
C PHE A 35 11.40 -8.63 -2.61
N SER A 36 10.98 -9.86 -2.38
CA SER A 36 11.87 -10.98 -2.05
C SER A 36 12.85 -11.33 -3.18
N SER A 37 12.48 -11.08 -4.44
CA SER A 37 13.31 -11.27 -5.63
C SER A 37 14.22 -10.08 -5.95
N PHE A 38 14.16 -9.01 -5.16
CA PHE A 38 14.85 -7.76 -5.49
C PHE A 38 16.31 -7.80 -5.07
N THR A 39 17.16 -7.26 -5.95
CA THR A 39 18.53 -6.93 -5.58
C THR A 39 18.54 -5.71 -4.65
N ASP A 40 19.63 -5.53 -3.90
CA ASP A 40 19.82 -4.35 -3.06
C ASP A 40 19.68 -3.03 -3.83
N LYS A 41 20.11 -3.01 -5.10
CA LYS A 41 19.94 -1.84 -5.96
C LYS A 41 18.46 -1.53 -6.22
N HIS A 42 17.63 -2.56 -6.40
CA HIS A 42 16.19 -2.38 -6.60
C HIS A 42 15.53 -1.88 -5.30
N LEU A 43 15.86 -2.49 -4.15
CA LEU A 43 15.35 -2.08 -2.84
C LEU A 43 15.71 -0.62 -2.53
N GLN A 44 16.93 -0.19 -2.85
CA GLN A 44 17.36 1.20 -2.70
C GLN A 44 16.62 2.15 -3.64
N ALA A 45 16.30 1.73 -4.87
CA ALA A 45 15.51 2.54 -5.81
C ALA A 45 14.08 2.75 -5.30
N VAL A 46 13.45 1.69 -4.74
CA VAL A 46 12.14 1.79 -4.09
C VAL A 46 12.21 2.70 -2.86
N ALA A 47 13.21 2.49 -1.99
CA ALA A 47 13.38 3.29 -0.78
C ALA A 47 13.57 4.79 -1.05
N LYS A 48 14.20 5.16 -2.18
CA LYS A 48 14.40 6.56 -2.58
C LYS A 48 13.15 7.22 -3.17
N THR A 49 12.24 6.44 -3.72
CA THR A 49 11.01 6.94 -4.35
C THR A 49 9.81 6.92 -3.41
N ALA A 50 9.80 5.97 -2.46
CA ALA A 50 8.76 5.87 -1.45
C ALA A 50 8.85 6.98 -0.39
N LYS A 51 7.70 7.39 0.13
CA LYS A 51 7.58 8.23 1.32
C LYS A 51 7.05 7.40 2.47
N GLU A 52 7.68 7.52 3.63
CA GLU A 52 7.10 6.98 4.86
C GLU A 52 5.95 7.87 5.31
N THR A 53 4.85 7.27 5.73
CA THR A 53 3.66 7.99 6.23
C THR A 53 3.01 7.18 7.34
N GLU A 54 2.67 7.88 8.42
CA GLU A 54 2.00 7.31 9.58
C GLU A 54 0.51 7.68 9.59
N PHE A 55 -0.31 6.76 10.07
CA PHE A 55 -1.76 6.89 10.17
C PHE A 55 -2.19 6.46 11.58
N GLU A 56 -2.96 7.32 12.25
CA GLU A 56 -3.58 6.99 13.53
C GLU A 56 -4.69 5.94 13.34
N ALA A 57 -4.97 5.18 14.41
CA ALA A 57 -6.10 4.26 14.43
C ALA A 57 -7.42 5.00 14.15
N GLY A 58 -8.28 4.38 13.32
CA GLY A 58 -9.55 4.93 12.88
C GLY A 58 -9.46 5.90 11.69
N LYS A 59 -8.26 6.30 11.25
CA LYS A 59 -8.13 7.25 10.13
C LYS A 59 -8.31 6.56 8.77
N PRO A 60 -9.09 7.17 7.86
CA PRO A 60 -9.20 6.69 6.48
C PRO A 60 -7.90 6.96 5.72
N ILE A 61 -7.32 5.94 5.11
CA ILE A 61 -6.13 6.05 4.26
C ILE A 61 -6.55 6.24 2.81
N VAL A 62 -7.46 5.38 2.33
CA VAL A 62 -8.01 5.39 0.98
C VAL A 62 -9.53 5.41 1.06
N LYS A 63 -10.17 6.11 0.13
CA LYS A 63 -11.63 6.19 0.03
C LYS A 63 -12.14 5.59 -1.27
N GLU A 64 -13.21 4.81 -1.19
CA GLU A 64 -13.89 4.23 -2.35
C GLU A 64 -14.32 5.34 -3.34
N GLY A 65 -14.13 5.09 -4.63
CA GLY A 65 -14.48 6.01 -5.71
C GLY A 65 -13.50 7.16 -5.93
N ASP A 66 -12.48 7.32 -5.08
CA ASP A 66 -11.44 8.33 -5.29
C ASP A 66 -10.64 8.05 -6.58
N ARG A 67 -10.31 9.11 -7.31
CA ARG A 67 -9.50 9.10 -8.54
C ARG A 67 -8.12 9.72 -8.33
N SER A 68 -7.77 10.06 -7.10
CA SER A 68 -6.46 10.59 -6.78
C SER A 68 -5.36 9.66 -7.33
N LYS A 69 -4.33 10.26 -7.95
CA LYS A 69 -3.16 9.52 -8.46
C LYS A 69 -2.23 9.03 -7.35
N VAL A 70 -2.74 9.00 -6.12
CA VAL A 70 -1.99 8.77 -4.90
C VAL A 70 -2.10 7.30 -4.53
N GLY A 71 -1.46 6.48 -5.34
CA GLY A 71 -0.40 5.61 -4.83
C GLY A 71 -0.71 4.17 -4.48
N PHE A 72 0.39 3.46 -4.36
CA PHE A 72 0.55 2.10 -3.85
C PHE A 72 1.06 2.21 -2.40
N PHE A 73 0.48 1.44 -1.50
CA PHE A 73 0.78 1.50 -0.07
C PHE A 73 1.29 0.15 0.40
N LEU A 74 2.48 0.12 0.98
CA LEU A 74 3.02 -1.04 1.67
C LEU A 74 2.99 -0.79 3.17
N ILE A 75 2.41 -1.72 3.92
CA ILE A 75 2.33 -1.63 5.38
C ILE A 75 3.66 -2.09 5.96
N LEU A 76 4.37 -1.19 6.63
CA LEU A 76 5.58 -1.51 7.39
C LEU A 76 5.20 -2.04 8.78
N GLU A 77 4.25 -1.39 9.43
CA GLU A 77 3.79 -1.71 10.78
C GLU A 77 2.31 -1.37 10.91
N GLY A 78 1.60 -2.09 11.79
CA GLY A 78 0.19 -1.86 12.08
C GLY A 78 -0.75 -2.74 11.28
N GLN A 79 -2.00 -2.31 11.19
CA GLN A 79 -3.08 -3.08 10.58
C GLN A 79 -4.14 -2.15 10.01
N VAL A 80 -4.67 -2.53 8.84
CA VAL A 80 -5.75 -1.84 8.15
C VAL A 80 -6.90 -2.80 7.83
N GLU A 81 -8.09 -2.24 7.65
CA GLU A 81 -9.24 -2.93 7.09
C GLU A 81 -9.57 -2.38 5.70
N VAL A 82 -9.81 -3.29 4.76
CA VAL A 82 -10.40 -2.98 3.45
C VAL A 82 -11.91 -3.13 3.57
N ARG A 83 -12.67 -2.07 3.26
CA ARG A 83 -14.12 -2.03 3.45
C ARG A 83 -14.84 -1.64 2.17
N LYS A 84 -15.98 -2.26 1.89
CA LYS A 84 -16.86 -1.88 0.77
C LYS A 84 -18.31 -1.95 1.18
N GLY A 85 -19.08 -0.89 0.93
CA GLY A 85 -20.48 -0.82 1.32
C GLY A 85 -20.71 -1.09 2.82
N GLY A 86 -19.79 -0.64 3.67
CA GLY A 86 -19.85 -0.84 5.13
C GLY A 86 -19.44 -2.23 5.65
N LYS A 87 -19.10 -3.18 4.76
CA LYS A 87 -18.62 -4.52 5.14
C LYS A 87 -17.09 -4.58 5.09
N VAL A 88 -16.48 -5.26 6.05
CA VAL A 88 -15.04 -5.57 6.04
C VAL A 88 -14.81 -6.72 5.08
N LEU A 89 -14.04 -6.48 4.02
CA LEU A 89 -13.69 -7.49 3.03
C LEU A 89 -12.41 -8.24 3.41
N SER A 90 -11.45 -7.54 4.01
CA SER A 90 -10.16 -8.10 4.40
C SER A 90 -9.47 -7.25 5.47
N ARG A 91 -8.54 -7.86 6.20
CA ARG A 91 -7.61 -7.21 7.13
C ARG A 91 -6.20 -7.42 6.59
N LEU A 92 -5.43 -6.34 6.47
CA LEU A 92 -4.06 -6.37 5.99
C LEU A 92 -3.12 -5.88 7.09
N GLY A 93 -1.98 -6.55 7.26
CA GLY A 93 -0.93 -6.20 8.23
C GLY A 93 0.43 -5.95 7.59
N SER A 94 1.46 -5.89 8.42
CA SER A 94 2.86 -5.69 7.99
C SER A 94 3.26 -6.64 6.85
N GLY A 95 3.98 -6.10 5.87
CA GLY A 95 4.41 -6.81 4.66
C GLY A 95 3.33 -6.93 3.57
N GLN A 96 2.08 -6.61 3.87
CA GLN A 96 1.01 -6.57 2.87
C GLN A 96 0.84 -5.15 2.29
N PHE A 97 0.23 -5.08 1.11
CA PHE A 97 0.04 -3.82 0.39
C PHE A 97 -1.41 -3.64 -0.08
N PHE A 98 -1.77 -2.40 -0.41
CA PHE A 98 -3.06 -2.04 -1.00
C PHE A 98 -2.93 -0.85 -1.95
N GLY A 99 -3.99 -0.61 -2.72
CA GLY A 99 -4.06 0.48 -3.70
C GLY A 99 -3.45 0.15 -5.06
N GLU A 100 -3.01 -1.09 -5.25
CA GLU A 100 -2.47 -1.62 -6.50
C GLU A 100 -3.49 -1.63 -7.64
N MET A 101 -4.78 -1.91 -7.34
CA MET A 101 -5.79 -2.08 -8.39
C MET A 101 -5.91 -0.83 -9.26
N ALA A 102 -6.19 0.31 -8.65
CA ALA A 102 -6.32 1.60 -9.34
C ALA A 102 -5.01 2.05 -10.03
N VAL A 103 -3.85 1.61 -9.52
CA VAL A 103 -2.57 1.85 -10.19
C VAL A 103 -2.53 1.06 -11.51
N LEU A 104 -2.86 -0.22 -11.47
CA LEU A 104 -2.72 -1.15 -12.59
C LEU A 104 -3.77 -0.94 -13.68
N ASP A 105 -5.05 -0.77 -13.32
CA ASP A 105 -6.17 -0.69 -14.28
C ASP A 105 -6.66 0.74 -14.57
N GLY A 106 -6.16 1.73 -13.81
CA GLY A 106 -6.54 3.14 -13.94
C GLY A 106 -7.99 3.45 -13.51
N GLN A 107 -8.67 2.51 -12.85
CA GLN A 107 -10.01 2.72 -12.34
C GLN A 107 -10.00 3.48 -11.00
N PRO A 108 -11.14 4.06 -10.58
CA PRO A 108 -11.26 4.61 -9.23
C PRO A 108 -10.99 3.57 -8.14
N ARG A 109 -10.68 4.02 -6.93
CA ARG A 109 -10.49 3.14 -5.77
C ARG A 109 -11.71 2.23 -5.57
N SER A 110 -11.46 0.93 -5.47
CA SER A 110 -12.50 -0.11 -5.44
C SER A 110 -13.17 -0.31 -4.08
N ALA A 111 -12.56 0.21 -3.02
CA ALA A 111 -12.92 0.05 -1.61
C ALA A 111 -12.27 1.14 -0.75
N ASP A 112 -12.81 1.35 0.46
CA ASP A 112 -12.17 2.13 1.52
C ASP A 112 -11.04 1.31 2.16
N VAL A 113 -10.01 2.01 2.65
CA VAL A 113 -8.99 1.42 3.53
C VAL A 113 -8.84 2.29 4.77
N VAL A 114 -9.00 1.69 5.94
CA VAL A 114 -8.98 2.39 7.24
C VAL A 114 -7.96 1.75 8.15
N ALA A 115 -7.10 2.57 8.77
CA ALA A 115 -6.19 2.09 9.82
C ALA A 115 -7.01 1.63 11.04
N VAL A 116 -6.75 0.43 11.57
CA VAL A 116 -7.41 -0.07 12.80
C VAL A 116 -6.48 -0.11 14.00
N ALA A 117 -5.19 0.12 13.77
CA ALA A 117 -4.16 0.39 14.76
C ALA A 117 -3.26 1.53 14.23
N PRO A 118 -2.39 2.16 15.05
CA PRO A 118 -1.32 2.99 14.53
C PRO A 118 -0.57 2.25 13.43
N THR A 119 -0.55 2.83 12.24
CA THR A 119 -0.10 2.15 11.03
C THR A 119 0.93 3.00 10.30
N LYS A 120 2.06 2.39 9.97
CA LYS A 120 3.12 3.00 9.19
C LYS A 120 3.17 2.38 7.81
N CYS A 121 3.15 3.20 6.78
CA CYS A 121 3.20 2.77 5.40
C CYS A 121 4.37 3.41 4.64
N LEU A 122 4.90 2.68 3.67
CA LEU A 122 5.57 3.28 2.53
C LEU A 122 4.54 3.58 1.45
N VAL A 123 4.57 4.81 0.96
CA VAL A 123 3.65 5.32 -0.06
C VAL A 123 4.45 5.66 -1.31
N LEU A 124 4.10 5.02 -2.42
CA LEU A 124 4.64 5.35 -3.75
C LEU A 124 3.54 5.98 -4.58
N ALA A 125 3.84 7.04 -5.33
CA ALA A 125 2.86 7.58 -6.26
C ALA A 125 2.61 6.60 -7.43
N SER A 126 1.45 6.72 -8.08
CA SER A 126 1.07 5.79 -9.14
C SER A 126 2.03 5.79 -10.33
N TRP A 127 2.72 6.90 -10.61
CA TRP A 127 3.74 6.96 -11.66
C TRP A 127 5.07 6.31 -11.25
N ASP A 128 5.46 6.42 -9.98
CA ASP A 128 6.72 5.85 -9.47
C ASP A 128 6.65 4.32 -9.48
N ILE A 129 5.54 3.75 -9.00
CA ILE A 129 5.34 2.29 -9.04
C ILE A 129 5.24 1.77 -10.49
N LYS A 130 4.64 2.52 -11.40
CA LYS A 130 4.62 2.16 -12.83
C LYS A 130 6.02 2.19 -13.44
N ALA A 131 6.82 3.23 -13.13
CA ALA A 131 8.20 3.31 -13.59
C ALA A 131 9.05 2.15 -13.03
N LEU A 132 8.84 1.77 -11.77
CA LEU A 132 9.48 0.61 -11.15
C LEU A 132 9.09 -0.69 -11.85
N ILE A 133 7.80 -0.92 -12.13
CA ILE A 133 7.33 -2.10 -12.88
C ILE A 133 7.94 -2.16 -14.28
N THR A 134 8.02 -1.03 -14.99
CA THR A 134 8.63 -0.98 -16.32
C THR A 134 10.13 -1.29 -16.28
N THR A 135 10.83 -0.81 -15.24
CA THR A 135 12.27 -1.03 -15.07
C THR A 135 12.58 -2.45 -14.59
N TYR A 136 11.71 -3.00 -13.75
CA TYR A 136 11.85 -4.32 -13.12
C TYR A 136 10.52 -5.08 -13.29
N PRO A 137 10.35 -5.87 -14.36
CA PRO A 137 9.07 -6.56 -14.61
C PRO A 137 8.68 -7.60 -13.55
N ASP A 138 9.64 -8.16 -12.82
CA ASP A 138 9.39 -9.15 -11.76
C ASP A 138 8.46 -8.61 -10.65
N ILE A 139 8.44 -7.29 -10.45
CA ILE A 139 7.52 -6.61 -9.54
C ILE A 139 6.06 -6.92 -9.90
N ALA A 140 5.74 -6.86 -11.20
CA ALA A 140 4.39 -7.13 -11.66
C ALA A 140 3.97 -8.57 -11.39
N LEU A 141 4.89 -9.53 -11.54
CA LEU A 141 4.62 -10.94 -11.27
C LEU A 141 4.29 -11.18 -9.80
N GLU A 142 5.02 -10.54 -8.88
CA GLU A 142 4.73 -10.62 -7.44
C GLU A 142 3.37 -9.99 -7.08
N ILE A 143 3.04 -8.83 -7.68
CA ILE A 143 1.72 -8.21 -7.48
C ILE A 143 0.61 -9.14 -8.01
N ILE A 144 0.78 -9.70 -9.22
CA ILE A 144 -0.18 -10.63 -9.83
C ILE A 144 -0.34 -11.88 -8.96
N GLY A 145 0.74 -12.41 -8.39
CA GLY A 145 0.74 -13.55 -7.48
C GLY A 145 -0.14 -13.31 -6.24
N GLU A 146 0.06 -12.18 -5.55
CA GLU A 146 -0.74 -11.82 -4.38
C GLU A 146 -2.20 -11.51 -4.76
N LEU A 147 -2.45 -10.83 -5.88
CA LEU A 147 -3.82 -10.62 -6.38
C LEU A 147 -4.54 -11.94 -6.65
N THR A 148 -3.84 -12.90 -7.26
CA THR A 148 -4.36 -14.25 -7.51
C THR A 148 -4.67 -14.98 -6.21
N ARG A 149 -3.82 -14.84 -5.19
CA ARG A 149 -4.04 -15.42 -3.85
C ARG A 149 -5.28 -14.83 -3.17
N ARG A 150 -5.42 -13.50 -3.18
CA ARG A 150 -6.59 -12.79 -2.62
C ARG A 150 -7.88 -13.16 -3.33
N LEU A 151 -7.85 -13.24 -4.67
CA LEU A 151 -9.00 -13.66 -5.46
C LEU A 151 -9.44 -15.06 -5.07
N ARG A 152 -8.49 -16.01 -4.97
CA ARG A 152 -8.78 -17.41 -4.58
C ARG A 152 -9.42 -17.49 -3.19
N GLN A 153 -8.88 -16.76 -2.22
CA GLN A 153 -9.43 -16.70 -0.86
C GLN A 153 -10.85 -16.12 -0.83
N THR A 154 -11.06 -15.03 -1.57
CA THR A 154 -12.38 -14.39 -1.67
C THR A 154 -13.38 -15.32 -2.36
N SER A 155 -13.01 -15.95 -3.48
CA SER A 155 -13.87 -16.90 -4.19
C SER A 155 -14.28 -18.10 -3.32
N MET A 156 -13.37 -18.64 -2.51
CA MET A 156 -13.68 -19.72 -1.57
C MET A 156 -14.68 -19.29 -0.50
N ALA A 157 -14.52 -18.09 0.05
CA ALA A 157 -15.43 -17.54 1.06
C ALA A 157 -16.83 -17.20 0.53
N LEU A 158 -17.02 -17.08 -0.80
CA LEU A 158 -18.34 -16.92 -1.43
C LEU A 158 -19.02 -18.25 -1.77
N SER A 159 -18.29 -19.38 -1.75
CA SER A 159 -18.83 -20.72 -2.01
C SER A 159 -19.32 -21.46 -0.76
N GLU A 160 -19.19 -20.84 0.41
CA GLU A 160 -19.73 -21.30 1.71
C GLU A 160 -20.96 -20.44 2.10
#